data_AF-A0A940A7F5-F1
#
_entry.id   AF-A0A940A7F5-F1
#
_cell.length_a   1.000
_cell.length_b   1.000
_cell.length_c   1.000
_cell.angle_alpha   90.00
_cell.angle_beta   90.00
_cell.angle_gamma   90.00
#
_symmetry.space_group_name_H-M   'P 1'
#
loop_
_entity.id
_entity.type
_entity.pdbx_description
1 polymer ?
#
loop_
_entity_poly.entity_id
_entity_poly.type
_entity_poly.pdbx_seq_one_letter_code
_entity_poly.pdbx_strand_id
1 'polypeptide(L)'
;MIDDLRKDIEQLISLYETEKHRGDELAAKLVVKESEAAKYKQQITELTKQIDRYKLAGAFTAEGDKTAAKERIDRLIKEIDKCIRLIAS
;
A
#
# COMPACT_ATOMS: atom_id res chain seq x y z
N MET A 1 0.46 7.67 59.15
CA MET A 1 -0.71 6.86 58.72
C MET A 1 -1.56 7.58 57.68
N ILE A 2 -2.22 8.72 57.98
CA ILE A 2 -2.99 9.47 56.96
C ILE A 2 -2.07 10.11 55.92
N ASP A 3 -0.92 10.64 56.34
CA ASP A 3 0.03 11.29 55.42
C ASP A 3 0.74 10.29 54.51
N ASP A 4 1.02 9.08 55.00
CA ASP A 4 1.60 7.99 54.19
C ASP A 4 0.61 7.54 53.10
N LEU A 5 -0.66 7.37 53.47
CA LEU A 5 -1.72 7.02 52.52
C LEU A 5 -1.91 8.12 51.46
N ARG A 6 -1.82 9.40 51.85
CA ARG A 6 -1.88 10.52 50.90
C ARG A 6 -0.74 10.44 49.89
N LYS A 7 0.48 10.17 50.36
CA LYS A 7 1.67 10.03 49.50
C LYS A 7 1.54 8.86 48.54
N ASP A 8 1.03 7.72 49.00
CA ASP A 8 0.81 6.54 48.16
C ASP A 8 -0.24 6.81 47.07
N ILE A 9 -1.30 7.55 47.40
CA ILE A 9 -2.33 7.97 46.42
C ILE A 9 -1.74 8.93 45.38
N GLU A 10 -0.96 9.92 45.79
CA GLU A 10 -0.29 10.86 44.88
C GLU A 10 0.67 10.12 43.93
N GLN A 11 1.43 9.15 44.46
CA GLN A 11 2.32 8.32 43.66
C GLN A 11 1.55 7.46 42.66
N LEU A 12 0.42 6.86 43.08
CA LEU A 12 -0.42 6.06 42.20
C LEU A 12 -1.02 6.90 41.06
N ILE A 13 -1.49 8.11 41.37
CA ILE A 13 -2.01 9.05 40.37
C ILE A 13 -0.91 9.40 39.36
N SER A 14 0.29 9.73 39.82
CA SER A 14 1.41 10.07 38.94
C SER A 14 1.80 8.91 38.00
N LEU A 15 1.83 7.68 38.53
CA LEU A 15 2.10 6.48 37.72
C LEU A 15 0.99 6.25 36.68
N TYR A 16 -0.27 6.41 37.08
CA TYR A 16 -1.40 6.29 36.16
C TYR A 16 -1.34 7.32 35.03
N GLU A 17 -1.09 8.59 35.37
CA GLU A 17 -0.98 9.66 34.38
C GLU A 17 0.18 9.41 33.41
N THR A 18 1.32 8.95 33.92
CA THR A 18 2.49 8.60 33.10
C THR A 18 2.17 7.47 32.12
N GLU A 19 1.55 6.39 32.61
CA GLU A 19 1.18 5.26 31.75
C GLU A 19 0.08 5.61 30.75
N LYS A 20 -0.87 6.46 31.14
CA LYS A 20 -1.88 7.00 30.23
C LYS A 20 -1.24 7.81 29.10
N HIS A 21 -0.35 8.75 29.44
CA HIS A 21 0.40 9.52 28.46
C HIS A 21 1.22 8.63 27.52
N ARG A 22 1.88 7.60 28.06
CA ARG A 22 2.62 6.62 27.27
C ARG A 22 1.71 5.85 26.33
N GLY A 23 0.52 5.46 26.78
CA GLY A 23 -0.51 4.81 25.97
C GLY A 23 -0.96 5.69 24.80
N ASP A 24 -1.27 6.95 25.07
CA ASP A 24 -1.68 7.92 24.06
C ASP A 24 -0.57 8.17 23.02
N GLU A 25 0.69 8.29 23.46
CA GLU A 25 1.83 8.43 22.55
C GLU A 25 2.03 7.20 21.65
N LEU A 26 1.93 6.00 22.22
CA LEU A 26 2.08 4.76 21.46
C LEU A 26 0.95 4.58 20.45
N ALA A 27 -0.28 4.92 20.82
CA ALA A 27 -1.42 4.92 19.91
C ALA A 27 -1.20 5.91 18.75
N ALA A 28 -0.73 7.12 19.02
CA ALA A 28 -0.40 8.09 17.98
C ALA A 28 0.72 7.59 17.05
N LYS A 29 1.79 7.01 17.61
CA LYS A 29 2.89 6.42 16.82
C LYS A 29 2.40 5.25 15.95
N LEU A 30 1.48 4.43 16.47
CA LEU A 30 0.90 3.31 15.72
C LEU A 30 0.14 3.81 14.49
N VAL A 31 -0.75 4.79 14.66
CA VAL A 31 -1.53 5.38 13.56
C VAL A 31 -0.61 5.93 12.45
N VAL A 32 0.47 6.63 12.83
CA VAL A 32 1.45 7.14 11.87
C VAL A 32 2.12 5.98 11.11
N LYS A 33 2.56 4.93 11.82
CA LYS A 33 3.24 3.79 11.21
C LYS A 33 2.32 2.98 10.29
N GLU A 34 1.05 2.84 10.65
CA GLU A 34 0.04 2.20 9.80
C GLU A 34 -0.19 2.99 8.51
N SER A 35 -0.27 4.32 8.61
CA SER A 35 -0.39 5.21 7.44
C SER A 35 0.83 5.11 6.51
N GLU A 36 2.05 5.11 7.07
CA GLU A 36 3.28 4.92 6.31
C GLU A 36 3.31 3.55 5.61
N ALA A 37 2.94 2.48 6.31
CA ALA A 37 2.88 1.14 5.75
C ALA A 37 1.89 1.04 4.59
N ALA A 38 0.71 1.65 4.72
CA ALA A 38 -0.28 1.72 3.64
C ALA A 38 0.28 2.45 2.42
N LYS A 39 0.96 3.59 2.62
CA LYS A 39 1.61 4.36 1.55
C LYS A 39 2.69 3.55 0.84
N TYR A 40 3.57 2.87 1.58
CA TYR A 40 4.61 2.03 0.97
C TYR A 40 4.02 0.85 0.20
N LYS A 41 2.95 0.23 0.69
CA LYS A 41 2.25 -0.84 -0.03
C LYS A 41 1.67 -0.35 -1.36
N GLN A 42 1.10 0.86 -1.39
CA GLN A 42 0.63 1.48 -2.63
C GLN A 42 1.79 1.75 -3.60
N GLN A 43 2.91 2.30 -3.11
CA GLN A 43 4.10 2.54 -3.94
C GLN A 43 4.67 1.25 -4.53
N ILE A 44 4.77 0.18 -3.73
CA ILE A 44 5.21 -1.13 -4.21
C ILE A 44 4.27 -1.61 -5.33
N THR A 45 2.95 -1.54 -5.11
CA THR A 45 1.98 -1.97 -6.12
C THR A 45 2.13 -1.20 -7.42
N GLU A 46 2.33 0.11 -7.36
CA GLU A 46 2.52 0.94 -8.54
C GLU A 46 3.84 0.66 -9.25
N LEU A 47 4.94 0.51 -8.50
CA LEU A 47 6.24 0.13 -9.06
C LEU A 47 6.21 -1.26 -9.70
N THR A 48 5.52 -2.23 -9.09
CA THR A 48 5.31 -3.55 -9.69
C THR A 48 4.57 -3.44 -11.02
N LYS A 49 3.49 -2.65 -11.08
CA LYS A 49 2.78 -2.40 -12.35
C LYS A 49 3.69 -1.74 -13.39
N GLN A 50 4.56 -0.80 -13.00
CA GLN A 50 5.50 -0.18 -13.92
C GLN A 50 6.52 -1.19 -14.44
N ILE A 51 7.07 -2.04 -13.56
CA ILE A 51 7.98 -3.12 -13.95
C ILE A 51 7.31 -4.06 -14.95
N ASP A 52 6.06 -4.46 -14.71
CA ASP A 52 5.34 -5.35 -15.62
C ASP A 52 5.11 -4.69 -16.99
N ARG A 53 4.77 -3.39 -17.01
CA ARG A 53 4.68 -2.61 -18.27
C ARG A 53 6.01 -2.57 -19.02
N TYR A 54 7.12 -2.33 -18.32
CA TYR A 54 8.44 -2.30 -18.94
C TYR A 54 8.89 -3.68 -19.43
N LYS A 55 8.59 -4.75 -18.69
CA LYS A 55 8.85 -6.13 -19.15
C LYS A 55 8.04 -6.46 -20.40
N LEU A 56 6.77 -6.06 -20.45
CA LEU A 56 5.95 -6.21 -21.65
C LEU A 56 6.55 -5.44 -22.83
N ALA A 57 6.94 -4.18 -22.62
CA ALA A 57 7.60 -3.34 -23.62
C ALA A 57 8.96 -3.91 -24.08
N GLY A 58 9.73 -4.50 -23.16
CA GLY A 58 11.00 -5.18 -23.43
C GLY A 58 10.80 -6.45 -24.25
N ALA A 59 9.80 -7.26 -23.90
CA ALA A 59 9.41 -8.44 -24.68
C ALA A 59 8.98 -8.08 -26.12
N PHE A 60 8.42 -6.89 -26.34
CA PHE A 60 8.13 -6.39 -27.69
C PHE A 60 9.36 -5.87 -28.46
N THR A 61 10.48 -5.60 -27.77
CA THR A 61 11.64 -4.92 -28.38
C THR A 61 12.90 -5.78 -28.50
N ALA A 62 13.08 -6.83 -27.68
CA ALA A 62 14.37 -7.51 -27.53
C ALA A 62 14.68 -8.63 -28.55
N GLU A 63 13.71 -9.36 -29.12
CA GLU A 63 14.04 -10.56 -29.90
C GLU A 63 13.33 -10.61 -31.26
N GLY A 64 14.06 -10.27 -32.32
CA GLY A 64 14.02 -10.92 -33.64
C GLY A 64 12.77 -10.88 -34.55
N ASP A 65 11.56 -10.56 -34.05
CA ASP A 65 10.32 -10.79 -34.81
C ASP A 65 9.25 -9.70 -34.58
N LYS A 66 9.66 -8.43 -34.69
CA LYS A 66 8.78 -7.25 -34.54
C LYS A 66 7.52 -7.30 -35.41
N THR A 67 7.60 -7.91 -36.59
CA THR A 67 6.49 -8.00 -37.54
C THR A 67 5.42 -8.97 -37.04
N ALA A 68 5.80 -10.16 -36.56
CA ALA A 68 4.86 -11.12 -35.99
C ALA A 68 4.27 -10.65 -34.64
N ALA A 69 5.07 -9.97 -33.81
CA ALA A 69 4.60 -9.39 -32.56
C ALA A 69 3.53 -8.31 -32.81
N LYS A 70 3.75 -7.44 -33.80
CA LYS A 70 2.78 -6.42 -34.22
C LYS A 70 1.48 -7.03 -34.75
N GLU A 71 1.57 -8.03 -35.62
CA GLU A 71 0.37 -8.71 -36.14
C GLU A 71 -0.47 -9.39 -35.05
N ARG A 72 0.19 -9.95 -34.02
CA ARG A 72 -0.51 -10.53 -32.87
C ARG A 72 -1.22 -9.47 -32.03
N ILE A 73 -0.60 -8.32 -31.81
CA ILE A 73 -1.22 -7.20 -31.09
C ILE A 73 -2.44 -6.69 -31.86
N ASP A 74 -2.32 -6.50 -33.17
CA ASP A 74 -3.42 -6.00 -34.01
C ASP A 74 -4.61 -6.97 -34.04
N ARG A 75 -4.35 -8.29 -34.00
CA ARG A 75 -5.41 -9.30 -33.83
C ARG A 75 -6.05 -9.25 -32.45
N LEU A 76 -5.25 -9.15 -31.39
CA LEU A 76 -5.77 -9.06 -30.02
C LEU A 76 -6.64 -7.81 -29.82
N ILE A 77 -6.21 -6.66 -30.36
CA ILE A 77 -6.99 -5.42 -30.31
C ILE A 77 -8.31 -5.58 -31.07
N LYS A 78 -8.30 -6.18 -32.27
CA LYS A 78 -9.53 -6.44 -33.04
C LYS A 78 -10.52 -7.34 -32.30
N GLU A 79 -10.04 -8.38 -31.61
CA GLU A 79 -10.90 -9.26 -30.83
C GLU A 79 -11.45 -8.56 -29.58
N ILE A 80 -10.64 -7.73 -28.90
CA ILE A 80 -11.11 -6.87 -27.80
C ILE A 80 -12.21 -5.93 -28.30
N ASP A 81 -12.01 -5.27 -29.44
CA ASP A 81 -12.99 -4.39 -30.06
C ASP A 81 -14.30 -5.10 -30.42
N LYS A 82 -14.20 -6.36 -30.87
CA LYS A 82 -15.35 -7.20 -31.18
C LYS A 82 -16.12 -7.57 -29.92
N CYS A 83 -15.41 -7.94 -28.85
CA CYS A 83 -16.02 -8.22 -27.54
C CYS A 83 -16.68 -6.97 -26.94
N ILE A 84 -16.04 -5.80 -27.02
CA ILE A 84 -16.62 -4.54 -26.52
C ILE A 84 -17.91 -4.20 -27.29
N ARG A 85 -17.92 -4.36 -28.62
CA ARG A 85 -19.12 -4.13 -29.43
C ARG A 85 -20.27 -5.08 -29.11
N LEU A 86 -19.96 -6.35 -28.80
CA LEU A 86 -20.95 -7.35 -28.40
C LEU A 86 -21.53 -7.09 -27.00
N ILE A 87 -20.79 -6.37 -26.14
CA ILE A 87 -21.25 -5.99 -24.79
C ILE A 87 -22.03 -4.66 -24.81
N ALA A 88 -21.73 -3.79 -25.78
CA ALA A 88 -22.39 -2.48 -25.94
C ALA A 88 -23.66 -2.52 -26.83
N SER A 89 -24.01 -3.70 -27.37
CA SER A 89 -25.24 -4.00 -28.11
C SER A 89 -26.20 -4.83 -27.26
#